data_AF-A0A9N7RQ51-F1
#
_entry.id   AF-A0A9N7RQ51-F1
#
_cell.length_a   1.000
_cell.length_b   1.000
_cell.length_c   1.000
_cell.angle_alpha   90.00
_cell.angle_beta   90.00
_cell.angle_gamma   90.00
#
_symmetry.space_group_name_H-M   'P 1'
#
loop_
_entity.id
_entity.type
_entity.pdbx_description
1 polymer ?
#
loop_
_entity_poly.entity_id
_entity_poly.type
_entity_poly.pdbx_seq_one_letter_code
_entity_poly.pdbx_strand_id
1 'polypeptide(L)'
;MTFRCSFSSEYLMWRPVRSEFHSQRDVAPGVFTITAIARRCQCRYTVQEIVKNLTQSGNVTHGLRNTSSATIEVRNAESYTDVMQNAGIAIDIEERKKKILEKYNSVVNGINGSAVIHSGLLDEVMQKHQKYFAVTDQDGMLLPHFIAVANGAISEKVVRKGNEAVLRARYEDAKFFYELDTSKRFSEFRNQLKGILFHEKLGTMLDKMTRVQSLVTKVGSKLGMTEDILKVIEEAAPLAMSDLSSAVVTEFTSLAGVMGRHYALRDGYSELETCFQKTDAGTVLAISDRLESLVGLFFAGCQPSSANDPFGMRRISYGLVQLLVDTNRNLELRYALELAAAVQPIKVESETIDDNFCLFPCGIVIDRAMCICA
;
A
#
# COMPACT_ATOMS: atom_id res chain seq x y z
N MET A 1 23.35 -13.04 -14.96
CA MET A 1 22.38 -13.62 -14.00
C MET A 1 21.43 -12.51 -13.59
N THR A 2 20.26 -12.48 -14.25
CA THR A 2 19.22 -11.47 -14.06
C THR A 2 18.45 -11.84 -12.79
N PHE A 3 18.57 -11.05 -11.73
CA PHE A 3 17.77 -11.23 -10.51
C PHE A 3 16.32 -10.83 -10.82
N ARG A 4 15.44 -11.84 -10.94
CA ARG A 4 13.99 -11.67 -10.83
C ARG A 4 13.69 -11.28 -9.39
N CYS A 5 13.31 -10.03 -9.16
CA CYS A 5 12.73 -9.59 -7.90
C CYS A 5 11.27 -10.07 -7.88
N SER A 6 11.05 -11.29 -7.40
CA SER A 6 9.71 -11.81 -7.12
C SER A 6 9.18 -11.17 -5.85
N PHE A 7 8.47 -10.05 -6.00
CA PHE A 7 7.57 -9.57 -4.96
C PHE A 7 6.41 -10.58 -4.84
N SER A 8 6.25 -11.22 -3.68
CA SER A 8 5.04 -11.98 -3.37
C SER A 8 3.86 -11.01 -3.37
N SER A 9 3.05 -11.10 -4.42
CA SER A 9 2.05 -10.11 -4.84
C SER A 9 0.62 -10.56 -4.51
N GLU A 10 0.44 -11.34 -3.46
CA GLU A 10 -0.81 -12.05 -3.18
C GLU A 10 -1.99 -11.13 -2.79
N TYR A 11 -1.74 -9.88 -2.39
CA TYR A 11 -2.79 -9.00 -1.82
C TYR A 11 -2.97 -7.63 -2.51
N LEU A 12 -2.47 -7.48 -3.75
CA LEU A 12 -2.56 -6.20 -4.48
C LEU A 12 -3.95 -5.90 -5.08
N MET A 13 -4.89 -6.85 -5.11
CA MET A 13 -6.17 -6.63 -5.80
C MET A 13 -7.13 -5.69 -5.08
N TRP A 14 -7.02 -5.53 -3.76
CA TRP A 14 -8.07 -4.89 -2.92
C TRP A 14 -7.64 -3.69 -2.08
N ARG A 15 -6.44 -3.16 -2.24
CA ARG A 15 -6.04 -1.97 -1.47
C ARG A 15 -6.82 -0.74 -1.95
N PRO A 16 -7.75 -0.18 -1.15
CA PRO A 16 -8.40 1.07 -1.50
C PRO A 16 -7.36 2.18 -1.51
N VAL A 17 -7.54 3.14 -2.40
CA VAL A 17 -6.72 4.36 -2.39
C VAL A 17 -7.25 5.28 -1.32
N ARG A 18 -6.85 5.06 -0.07
CA ARG A 18 -6.80 6.15 0.92
C ARG A 18 -5.40 6.74 0.89
N SER A 19 -5.37 8.06 0.95
CA SER A 19 -4.16 8.87 1.07
C SER A 19 -3.45 8.55 2.38
N GLU A 20 -2.57 7.55 2.35
CA GLU A 20 -1.48 7.46 3.32
C GLU A 20 -0.59 8.69 3.11
N PHE A 21 -0.96 9.81 3.74
CA PHE A 21 -0.06 10.92 3.99
C PHE A 21 1.00 10.42 4.96
N HIS A 22 2.03 9.79 4.43
CA HIS A 22 3.32 9.71 5.09
C HIS A 22 4.22 10.73 4.39
N SER A 23 4.66 11.72 5.16
CA SER A 23 5.69 12.66 4.76
C SER A 23 6.97 11.89 4.43
N GLN A 24 7.14 11.50 3.17
CA GLN A 24 8.42 11.02 2.67
C GLN A 24 9.40 12.20 2.67
N ARG A 25 10.12 12.36 3.77
CA ARG A 25 11.45 12.97 3.77
C ARG A 25 12.46 11.83 3.79
N ASP A 26 12.69 11.23 2.63
CA ASP A 26 13.87 10.42 2.38
C ASP A 26 14.57 11.01 1.16
N VAL A 27 15.59 11.83 1.43
CA VAL A 27 16.59 12.26 0.44
C VAL A 27 17.89 11.58 0.83
N ALA A 28 18.40 10.73 -0.06
CA ALA A 28 19.80 10.29 -0.06
C ALA A 28 20.29 10.19 -1.52
N PRO A 29 21.60 10.37 -1.76
CA PRO A 29 22.10 11.12 -2.90
C PRO A 29 22.50 10.25 -4.08
N GLY A 30 22.17 10.70 -5.29
CA GLY A 30 22.59 10.06 -6.53
C GLY A 30 22.08 10.83 -7.73
N VAL A 31 22.94 11.71 -8.25
CA VAL A 31 22.89 12.43 -9.53
C VAL A 31 21.78 12.00 -10.50
N PHE A 32 20.78 12.86 -10.71
CA PHE A 32 19.92 12.83 -11.90
C PHE A 32 20.07 14.13 -12.69
N THR A 33 20.59 13.99 -13.90
CA THR A 33 20.64 15.02 -14.93
C THR A 33 19.22 15.38 -15.36
N ILE A 34 18.69 16.53 -14.91
CA ILE A 34 17.43 17.06 -15.41
C ILE A 34 17.74 17.91 -16.64
N THR A 35 17.48 17.35 -17.83
CA THR A 35 17.39 18.14 -19.06
C THR A 35 16.05 18.88 -19.02
N ALA A 36 16.04 20.08 -18.46
CA ALA A 36 14.88 20.97 -18.52
C ALA A 36 14.93 21.79 -19.80
N ILE A 37 13.86 21.70 -20.61
CA ILE A 37 13.55 22.64 -21.68
C ILE A 37 13.34 24.02 -21.04
N ALA A 38 14.40 24.84 -21.04
CA ALA A 38 14.35 26.22 -20.61
C ALA A 38 13.80 27.09 -21.76
N ARG A 39 12.50 27.42 -21.73
CA ARG A 39 12.00 28.62 -22.39
C ARG A 39 11.52 29.62 -21.33
N ARG A 40 12.31 30.69 -21.18
CA ARG A 40 12.02 31.97 -20.52
C ARG A 40 11.59 31.93 -19.05
N CYS A 41 12.58 31.83 -18.15
CA CYS A 41 12.56 32.57 -16.89
C CYS A 41 14.00 32.96 -16.52
N GLN A 42 14.26 34.27 -16.49
CA GLN A 42 15.49 34.83 -15.91
C GLN A 42 15.38 34.79 -14.38
N CYS A 43 15.56 33.61 -13.79
CA CYS A 43 15.85 33.48 -12.37
C CYS A 43 17.21 32.80 -12.22
N ARG A 44 18.25 33.62 -12.13
CA ARG A 44 19.62 33.20 -11.78
C ARG A 44 19.69 33.05 -10.26
N TYR A 45 19.19 31.95 -9.73
CA TYR A 45 19.60 31.48 -8.41
C TYR A 45 19.77 29.98 -8.50
N THR A 46 21.02 29.55 -8.64
CA THR A 46 21.41 28.15 -8.48
C THR A 46 21.03 27.72 -7.06
N VAL A 47 20.44 26.54 -6.89
CA VAL A 47 20.03 25.95 -5.59
C VAL A 47 21.17 26.01 -4.54
N GLN A 48 22.43 26.04 -4.97
CA GLN A 48 23.60 26.26 -4.12
C GLN A 48 23.62 27.61 -3.37
N GLU A 49 23.06 28.69 -3.91
CA GLU A 49 23.06 30.02 -3.27
C GLU A 49 21.98 30.17 -2.19
N ILE A 50 20.82 29.51 -2.36
CA ILE A 50 19.72 29.58 -1.40
C ILE A 50 20.04 28.79 -0.12
N VAL A 51 20.73 27.65 -0.23
CA VAL A 51 21.12 26.84 0.95
C VAL A 51 22.23 27.52 1.76
N LYS A 52 23.16 28.23 1.12
CA LYS A 52 24.29 28.89 1.78
C LYS A 52 23.89 30.02 2.73
N ASN A 53 22.79 30.73 2.46
CA ASN A 53 22.40 31.91 3.25
C ASN A 53 21.39 31.62 4.38
N LEU A 54 20.91 30.38 4.50
CA LEU A 54 19.88 29.99 5.47
C LEU A 54 20.34 28.95 6.50
N THR A 55 21.58 28.46 6.42
CA THR A 55 22.09 27.44 7.36
C THR A 55 23.50 27.77 7.84
N GLN A 56 23.69 27.94 9.16
CA GLN A 56 25.01 27.86 9.78
C GLN A 56 25.40 26.38 9.84
N SER A 57 26.28 25.93 8.94
CA SER A 57 26.78 24.56 8.96
C SER A 57 27.86 24.40 10.04
N GLY A 58 27.56 23.65 11.10
CA GLY A 58 28.55 23.20 12.08
C GLY A 58 29.17 21.85 11.67
N ASN A 59 30.34 21.54 12.23
CA ASN A 59 31.02 20.26 12.06
C ASN A 59 30.67 19.26 13.17
N VAL A 60 29.56 19.48 13.88
CA VAL A 60 29.10 18.66 15.00
C VAL A 60 27.84 17.91 14.59
N THR A 61 27.82 16.60 14.81
CA THR A 61 26.67 15.73 14.58
C THR A 61 26.25 15.02 15.86
N HIS A 62 25.07 14.39 15.86
CA HIS A 62 24.53 13.72 17.04
C HIS A 62 24.78 12.21 17.01
N GLY A 63 25.28 11.69 18.13
CA GLY A 63 25.50 10.27 18.35
C GLY A 63 24.23 9.54 18.79
N LEU A 64 24.39 8.29 19.23
CA LEU A 64 23.29 7.51 19.80
C LEU A 64 22.83 8.12 21.13
N ARG A 65 21.52 8.28 21.29
CA ARG A 65 20.88 8.91 22.47
C ARG A 65 21.25 8.28 23.81
N ASN A 66 21.64 7.01 23.80
CA ASN A 66 22.02 6.20 24.96
C ASN A 66 23.54 6.07 25.16
N THR A 67 24.34 6.90 24.49
CA THR A 67 25.79 6.96 24.69
C THR A 67 26.18 8.27 25.39
N SER A 68 27.31 8.25 26.09
CA SER A 68 27.86 9.42 26.81
C SER A 68 28.23 10.58 25.87
N SER A 69 28.37 10.32 24.57
CA SER A 69 28.70 11.30 23.54
C SER A 69 27.44 11.72 22.77
N ALA A 70 26.68 12.66 23.32
CA ALA A 70 25.48 13.21 22.67
C ALA A 70 25.79 14.00 21.38
N THR A 71 27.02 14.49 21.25
CA THR A 71 27.54 15.23 20.11
C THR A 71 28.94 14.74 19.74
N ILE A 72 29.21 14.64 18.44
CA ILE A 72 30.44 14.12 17.86
C ILE A 72 30.93 15.11 16.81
N GLU A 73 32.19 15.49 16.86
CA GLU A 73 32.79 16.36 15.87
C GLU A 73 33.29 15.57 14.65
N VAL A 74 32.89 16.00 13.46
CA VAL A 74 33.29 15.43 12.17
C VAL A 74 34.20 16.43 11.48
N ARG A 75 35.50 16.13 11.46
CA ARG A 75 36.52 17.07 10.96
C ARG A 75 36.44 17.32 9.45
N ASN A 76 36.04 16.32 8.66
CA ASN A 76 35.85 16.44 7.22
C ASN A 76 34.85 15.36 6.73
N ALA A 77 34.35 15.52 5.50
CA ALA A 77 33.35 14.60 4.94
C ALA A 77 33.89 13.17 4.75
N GLU A 78 35.18 13.02 4.47
CA GLU A 78 35.83 11.72 4.26
C GLU A 78 35.89 10.90 5.56
N SER A 79 36.02 11.56 6.72
CA SER A 79 36.04 10.89 8.02
C SER A 79 34.66 10.61 8.60
N TYR A 80 33.58 11.07 7.96
CA TYR A 80 32.22 10.93 8.49
C TYR A 80 31.85 9.46 8.75
N THR A 81 32.19 8.58 7.80
CA THR A 81 31.89 7.14 7.92
C THR A 81 32.56 6.53 9.13
N ASP A 82 33.85 6.79 9.28
CA ASP A 82 34.67 6.21 10.34
C ASP A 82 34.28 6.80 11.71
N VAL A 83 34.00 8.10 11.77
CA VAL A 83 33.58 8.79 12.99
C VAL A 83 32.23 8.26 13.48
N MET A 84 31.28 8.02 12.59
CA MET A 84 29.99 7.43 12.96
C MET A 84 30.08 5.95 13.30
N GLN A 85 30.89 5.16 12.58
CA GLN A 85 31.11 3.75 12.93
C GLN A 85 31.78 3.60 14.30
N ASN A 86 32.78 4.43 14.61
CA ASN A 86 33.43 4.47 15.92
C ASN A 86 32.46 4.89 17.04
N ALA A 87 31.45 5.69 16.71
CA ALA A 87 30.35 6.03 17.61
C ALA A 87 29.26 4.93 17.71
N GLY A 88 29.46 3.77 17.07
CA GLY A 88 28.53 2.64 17.07
C GLY A 88 27.36 2.80 16.10
N ILE A 89 27.44 3.73 15.14
CA ILE A 89 26.42 3.98 14.12
C ILE A 89 26.86 3.36 12.80
N ALA A 90 26.17 2.30 12.38
CA ALA A 90 26.32 1.74 11.03
C ALA A 90 25.61 2.65 10.02
N ILE A 91 26.38 3.33 9.17
CA ILE A 91 25.87 4.18 8.07
C ILE A 91 25.47 3.35 6.86
N ASP A 92 26.21 2.28 6.56
CA ASP A 92 25.89 1.41 5.44
C ASP A 92 24.62 0.59 5.73
N ILE A 93 23.56 0.88 4.97
CA ILE A 93 22.23 0.29 5.13
C ILE A 93 22.26 -1.21 4.80
N GLU A 94 23.00 -1.62 3.77
CA GLU A 94 23.06 -3.02 3.35
C GLU A 94 23.90 -3.85 4.32
N GLU A 95 25.02 -3.31 4.81
CA GLU A 95 25.81 -3.96 5.84
C GLU A 95 25.02 -4.08 7.16
N ARG A 96 24.30 -3.03 7.55
CA ARG A 96 23.41 -3.03 8.72
C ARG A 96 22.31 -4.09 8.57
N LYS A 97 21.68 -4.15 7.40
CA LYS A 97 20.62 -5.13 7.10
C LYS A 97 21.16 -6.56 7.20
N LYS A 98 22.33 -6.83 6.63
CA LYS A 98 22.98 -8.14 6.70
C LYS A 98 23.25 -8.56 8.15
N LYS A 99 23.85 -7.69 8.96
CA LYS A 99 24.12 -7.96 10.39
C LYS A 99 22.87 -8.23 11.20
N ILE A 100 21.78 -7.48 10.93
CA ILE A 100 20.50 -7.71 11.60
C ILE A 100 19.94 -9.08 11.22
N LEU A 101 19.95 -9.43 9.92
CA LEU A 101 19.45 -10.71 9.43
C LEU A 101 20.25 -11.90 9.97
N GLU A 102 21.58 -11.82 10.01
CA GLU A 102 22.43 -12.88 10.57
C GLU A 102 22.13 -13.14 12.05
N LYS A 103 22.05 -12.08 12.86
CA LYS A 103 21.71 -12.20 14.29
C LYS A 103 20.29 -12.72 14.48
N TYR A 104 19.36 -12.22 13.68
CA TYR A 104 17.97 -12.65 13.71
C TYR A 104 17.84 -14.15 13.43
N ASN A 105 18.45 -14.65 12.34
CA ASN A 105 18.44 -16.07 11.99
C ASN A 105 19.09 -16.93 13.06
N SER A 106 20.17 -16.46 13.69
CA SER A 106 20.80 -17.18 14.80
C SER A 106 19.87 -17.35 16.02
N VAL A 107 19.08 -16.32 16.34
CA VAL A 107 18.13 -16.38 17.47
C VAL A 107 16.93 -17.27 17.13
N VAL A 108 16.39 -17.15 15.91
CA VAL A 108 15.24 -17.93 15.42
C VAL A 108 15.57 -19.42 15.35
N ASN A 109 16.75 -19.79 14.84
CA ASN A 109 17.20 -21.19 14.80
C ASN A 109 17.35 -21.80 16.20
N GLY A 110 17.72 -20.99 17.21
CA GLY A 110 17.85 -21.46 18.59
C GLY A 110 16.52 -21.85 19.26
N ILE A 111 15.39 -21.43 18.68
CA ILE A 111 14.04 -21.73 19.17
C ILE A 111 13.24 -22.61 18.19
N ASN A 112 13.90 -23.27 17.23
CA ASN A 112 13.29 -24.04 16.15
C ASN A 112 12.20 -23.28 15.36
N GLY A 113 12.31 -21.94 15.32
CA GLY A 113 11.35 -21.11 14.63
C GLY A 113 11.72 -20.81 13.18
N SER A 114 10.81 -20.16 12.46
CA SER A 114 11.02 -19.56 11.15
C SER A 114 10.59 -18.09 11.14
N ALA A 115 11.15 -17.35 10.21
CA ALA A 115 10.94 -15.92 10.04
C ALA A 115 9.70 -15.61 9.20
N VAL A 116 8.84 -14.71 9.70
CA VAL A 116 7.65 -14.29 8.96
C VAL A 116 7.90 -13.03 8.16
N ILE A 117 7.59 -13.09 6.87
CA ILE A 117 7.36 -11.91 6.01
C ILE A 117 5.88 -11.93 5.60
N HIS A 118 5.04 -11.34 6.47
CA HIS A 118 3.63 -10.96 6.34
C HIS A 118 2.56 -11.99 5.92
N SER A 119 1.46 -12.09 6.70
CA SER A 119 0.06 -11.84 6.23
C SER A 119 -1.01 -12.03 7.32
N GLY A 120 -1.12 -11.13 8.32
CA GLY A 120 -2.24 -11.20 9.29
C GLY A 120 -2.31 -10.05 10.30
N LEU A 121 -3.43 -9.96 11.03
CA LEU A 121 -3.66 -8.94 12.08
C LEU A 121 -2.57 -8.95 13.15
N LEU A 122 -2.13 -10.14 13.56
CA LEU A 122 -1.08 -10.28 14.55
C LEU A 122 0.29 -9.78 14.05
N ASP A 123 0.55 -9.89 12.75
CA ASP A 123 1.78 -9.40 12.13
C ASP A 123 1.79 -7.87 11.99
N GLU A 124 0.67 -7.26 11.62
CA GLU A 124 0.56 -5.80 11.45
C GLU A 124 0.86 -5.06 12.76
N VAL A 125 0.33 -5.58 13.87
CA VAL A 125 0.58 -5.08 15.23
C VAL A 125 2.08 -5.10 15.57
N MET A 126 2.80 -6.15 15.16
CA MET A 126 4.22 -6.32 15.48
C MET A 126 5.14 -5.53 14.55
N GLN A 127 4.92 -5.61 13.24
CA GLN A 127 5.91 -5.21 12.24
C GLN A 127 5.82 -3.73 11.88
N LYS A 128 4.62 -3.18 11.63
CA LYS A 128 4.49 -1.80 11.15
C LYS A 128 4.60 -0.76 12.25
N HIS A 129 3.97 -1.00 13.39
CA HIS A 129 3.91 0.01 14.44
C HIS A 129 5.12 0.01 15.37
N GLN A 130 5.83 -1.12 15.48
CA GLN A 130 6.88 -1.27 16.51
C GLN A 130 8.17 -1.95 16.03
N LYS A 131 8.30 -2.30 14.73
CA LYS A 131 9.51 -2.89 14.14
C LYS A 131 10.00 -4.16 14.86
N TYR A 132 9.07 -4.96 15.38
CA TYR A 132 9.37 -6.29 15.91
C TYR A 132 9.36 -7.31 14.79
N PHE A 133 10.18 -8.35 14.91
CA PHE A 133 10.08 -9.53 14.07
C PHE A 133 9.24 -10.58 14.79
N ALA A 134 8.15 -10.99 14.14
CA ALA A 134 7.36 -12.14 14.52
C ALA A 134 8.18 -13.43 14.33
N VAL A 135 7.88 -14.45 15.15
CA VAL A 135 8.49 -15.77 15.02
C VAL A 135 7.39 -16.81 14.83
N THR A 136 7.58 -17.69 13.86
CA THR A 136 6.69 -18.84 13.61
C THR A 136 7.39 -20.14 13.97
N ASP A 137 6.65 -21.23 14.12
CA ASP A 137 7.22 -22.58 14.13
C ASP A 137 7.53 -23.06 12.70
N GLN A 138 7.87 -24.34 12.57
CA GLN A 138 8.19 -24.97 11.27
C GLN A 138 6.96 -25.12 10.37
N ASP A 139 5.76 -25.11 10.95
CA ASP A 139 4.48 -25.23 10.25
C ASP A 139 3.92 -23.86 9.84
N GLY A 140 4.63 -22.77 10.17
CA GLY A 140 4.23 -21.39 9.85
C GLY A 140 3.24 -20.80 10.86
N MET A 141 3.00 -21.46 11.99
CA MET A 141 2.11 -20.95 13.04
C MET A 141 2.84 -19.95 13.94
N LEU A 142 2.19 -18.82 14.21
CA LEU A 142 2.79 -17.75 15.01
C LEU A 142 3.04 -18.22 16.45
N LEU A 143 4.28 -18.10 16.91
CA LEU A 143 4.68 -18.40 18.28
C LEU A 143 4.52 -17.15 19.17
N PRO A 144 4.34 -17.31 20.49
CA PRO A 144 4.29 -16.19 21.45
C PRO A 144 5.67 -15.59 21.73
N HIS A 145 6.47 -15.41 20.67
CA HIS A 145 7.83 -14.87 20.70
C HIS A 145 7.94 -13.69 19.74
N PHE A 146 8.74 -12.69 20.12
CA PHE A 146 9.08 -11.57 19.26
C PHE A 146 10.57 -11.27 19.39
N ILE A 147 11.15 -10.74 18.31
CA ILE A 147 12.52 -10.25 18.32
C ILE A 147 12.50 -8.74 18.14
N ALA A 148 13.14 -8.04 19.06
CA ALA A 148 13.33 -6.59 19.00
C ALA A 148 14.81 -6.27 18.75
N VAL A 149 15.07 -5.26 17.92
CA VAL A 149 16.42 -4.74 17.71
C VAL A 149 16.59 -3.44 18.47
N ALA A 150 17.53 -3.42 19.40
CA ALA A 150 17.92 -2.22 20.11
C ALA A 150 19.31 -1.74 19.68
N ASN A 151 19.52 -0.43 19.69
CA ASN A 151 20.83 0.16 19.39
C ASN A 151 21.63 0.33 20.69
N GLY A 152 22.94 0.03 20.66
CA GLY A 152 23.85 0.27 21.78
C GLY A 152 23.71 -0.71 22.95
N ALA A 153 24.31 -0.36 24.09
CA ALA A 153 24.22 -1.15 25.32
C ALA A 153 22.80 -1.08 25.91
N ILE A 154 22.27 -2.23 26.31
CA ILE A 154 20.92 -2.36 26.85
C ILE A 154 20.90 -3.17 28.14
N SER A 155 19.90 -2.88 28.98
CA SER A 155 19.46 -3.84 30.00
C SER A 155 18.38 -4.73 29.40
N GLU A 156 18.74 -5.98 29.07
CA GLU A 156 17.83 -6.94 28.43
C GLU A 156 16.51 -7.09 29.19
N LYS A 157 16.57 -7.18 30.52
CA LYS A 157 15.38 -7.35 31.38
C LYS A 157 14.42 -6.15 31.27
N VAL A 158 14.95 -4.93 31.27
CA VAL A 158 14.14 -3.70 31.18
C VAL A 158 13.56 -3.55 29.78
N VAL A 159 14.38 -3.74 28.75
CA VAL A 159 13.96 -3.62 27.35
C VAL A 159 12.91 -4.69 27.01
N ARG A 160 13.11 -5.94 27.44
CA ARG A 160 12.13 -7.01 27.25
C ARG A 160 10.79 -6.67 27.92
N LYS A 161 10.80 -6.31 29.21
CA LYS A 161 9.57 -5.97 29.94
C LYS A 161 8.84 -4.78 29.32
N GLY A 162 9.57 -3.77 28.84
CA GLY A 162 9.01 -2.61 28.15
C GLY A 162 8.32 -3.00 26.85
N ASN A 163 9.00 -3.75 25.98
CA ASN A 163 8.43 -4.22 24.71
C ASN A 163 7.25 -5.17 24.92
N GLU A 164 7.31 -6.08 25.91
CA GLU A 164 6.18 -6.95 26.27
C GLU A 164 4.96 -6.14 26.72
N ALA A 165 5.14 -5.07 27.50
CA ALA A 165 4.05 -4.22 27.93
C ALA A 165 3.39 -3.50 26.74
N VAL A 166 4.20 -2.98 25.81
CA VAL A 166 3.71 -2.33 24.58
C VAL A 166 2.95 -3.31 23.69
N LEU A 167 3.51 -4.49 23.44
CA LEU A 167 2.86 -5.52 22.62
C LEU A 167 1.56 -6.00 23.24
N ARG A 168 1.55 -6.26 24.55
CA ARG A 168 0.33 -6.69 25.26
C ARG A 168 -0.80 -5.68 25.09
N ALA A 169 -0.53 -4.40 25.33
CA ALA A 169 -1.53 -3.34 25.16
C ALA A 169 -2.06 -3.30 23.71
N ARG A 170 -1.18 -3.42 22.72
CA ARG A 170 -1.60 -3.43 21.30
C ARG A 170 -2.41 -4.66 20.89
N TYR A 171 -2.10 -5.83 21.44
CA TYR A 171 -2.91 -7.02 21.21
C TYR A 171 -4.26 -6.94 21.93
N GLU A 172 -4.32 -6.32 23.10
CA GLU A 172 -5.58 -6.03 23.79
C GLU A 172 -6.47 -5.09 22.95
N ASP A 173 -5.90 -4.03 22.37
CA ASP A 173 -6.61 -3.15 21.42
C ASP A 173 -7.13 -3.94 20.20
N ALA A 174 -6.26 -4.70 19.54
CA ALA A 174 -6.63 -5.49 18.36
C ALA A 174 -7.72 -6.52 18.67
N LYS A 175 -7.63 -7.19 19.83
CA LYS A 175 -8.64 -8.13 20.31
C LYS A 175 -9.97 -7.43 20.53
N PHE A 176 -9.97 -6.27 21.17
CA PHE A 176 -11.19 -5.50 21.42
C PHE A 176 -11.90 -5.13 20.11
N PHE A 177 -11.17 -4.62 19.11
CA PHE A 177 -11.77 -4.29 17.81
C PHE A 177 -12.30 -5.53 17.08
N TYR A 178 -11.57 -6.65 17.15
CA TYR A 178 -11.99 -7.90 16.56
C TYR A 178 -13.25 -8.48 17.23
N GLU A 179 -13.35 -8.40 18.56
CA GLU A 179 -14.56 -8.79 19.31
C GLU A 179 -15.76 -7.90 18.96
N LEU A 180 -15.54 -6.59 18.79
CA LEU A 180 -16.58 -5.66 18.33
C LEU A 180 -17.08 -6.03 16.92
N ASP A 181 -16.16 -6.32 15.99
CA ASP A 181 -16.52 -6.71 14.63
C ASP A 181 -17.18 -8.09 14.56
N THR A 182 -16.76 -9.04 15.40
CA THR A 182 -17.31 -10.40 15.42
C THR A 182 -18.67 -10.53 16.11
N SER A 183 -19.12 -9.48 16.78
CA SER A 183 -20.51 -9.37 17.24
C SER A 183 -21.53 -9.09 16.12
N LYS A 184 -21.07 -8.78 14.90
CA LYS A 184 -21.90 -8.41 13.74
C LYS A 184 -21.67 -9.37 12.57
N ARG A 185 -22.67 -9.54 11.71
CA ARG A 185 -22.50 -10.22 10.43
C ARG A 185 -21.76 -9.32 9.42
N PHE A 186 -21.01 -9.93 8.51
CA PHE A 186 -20.21 -9.26 7.51
C PHE A 186 -21.07 -8.39 6.59
N SER A 187 -22.27 -8.85 6.24
CA SER A 187 -23.22 -8.09 5.43
C SER A 187 -23.70 -6.79 6.08
N GLU A 188 -23.62 -6.67 7.41
CA GLU A 188 -24.03 -5.45 8.14
C GLU A 188 -23.02 -4.31 7.94
N PHE A 189 -21.77 -4.61 7.61
CA PHE A 189 -20.76 -3.58 7.34
C PHE A 189 -21.03 -2.85 6.01
N ARG A 190 -21.66 -3.51 5.03
CA ARG A 190 -21.98 -2.87 3.73
C ARG A 190 -22.72 -1.55 3.90
N ASN A 191 -23.75 -1.52 4.74
CA ASN A 191 -24.56 -0.32 4.96
C ASN A 191 -23.78 0.80 5.66
N GLN A 192 -22.77 0.46 6.44
CA GLN A 192 -21.92 1.42 7.14
C GLN A 192 -20.96 2.14 6.19
N LEU A 193 -20.72 1.61 4.97
CA LEU A 193 -20.00 2.33 3.91
C LEU A 193 -20.67 3.65 3.52
N LYS A 194 -21.96 3.84 3.83
CA LYS A 194 -22.67 5.12 3.66
C LYS A 194 -22.08 6.23 4.55
N GLY A 195 -21.46 5.88 5.67
CA GLY A 195 -20.77 6.83 6.55
C GLY A 195 -19.39 7.24 6.06
N ILE A 196 -18.87 6.61 5.01
CA ILE A 196 -17.52 6.85 4.49
C ILE A 196 -17.62 7.66 3.20
N LEU A 197 -17.19 8.93 3.24
CA LEU A 197 -17.12 9.76 2.05
C LEU A 197 -16.06 9.21 1.08
N PHE A 198 -16.45 8.98 -0.17
CA PHE A 198 -15.52 8.67 -1.24
C PHE A 198 -15.03 9.98 -1.89
N HIS A 199 -15.97 10.82 -2.33
CA HIS A 199 -15.70 12.15 -2.88
C HIS A 199 -16.98 13.00 -2.88
N GLU A 200 -16.88 14.32 -2.65
CA GLU A 200 -18.04 15.23 -2.55
C GLU A 200 -19.02 15.13 -3.72
N LYS A 201 -18.50 15.01 -4.95
CA LYS A 201 -19.31 14.85 -6.18
C LYS A 201 -19.72 13.41 -6.51
N LEU A 202 -19.07 12.41 -5.92
CA LEU A 202 -19.27 10.98 -6.26
C LEU A 202 -19.99 10.19 -5.16
N GLY A 203 -20.20 10.82 -4.00
CA GLY A 203 -20.90 10.26 -2.86
C GLY A 203 -20.00 9.46 -1.92
N THR A 204 -20.60 8.43 -1.33
CA THR A 204 -20.04 7.57 -0.29
C THR A 204 -19.36 6.34 -0.88
N MET A 205 -18.64 5.58 -0.07
CA MET A 205 -18.12 4.27 -0.47
C MET A 205 -19.24 3.28 -0.79
N LEU A 206 -20.43 3.42 -0.20
CA LEU A 206 -21.58 2.61 -0.59
C LEU A 206 -22.04 2.95 -2.02
N ASP A 207 -22.08 4.24 -2.37
CA ASP A 207 -22.44 4.68 -3.72
C ASP A 207 -21.43 4.17 -4.75
N LYS A 208 -20.13 4.27 -4.41
CA LYS A 208 -19.03 3.70 -5.19
C LYS A 208 -19.22 2.20 -5.44
N MET A 209 -19.40 1.41 -4.39
CA MET A 209 -19.53 -0.04 -4.52
C MET A 209 -20.83 -0.46 -5.24
N THR A 210 -21.88 0.35 -5.17
CA THR A 210 -23.10 0.14 -5.97
C THR A 210 -22.84 0.33 -7.47
N ARG A 211 -22.01 1.30 -7.85
CA ARG A 211 -21.56 1.47 -9.24
C ARG A 211 -20.66 0.31 -9.67
N VAL A 212 -19.73 -0.12 -8.83
CA VAL A 212 -18.88 -1.29 -9.11
C VAL A 212 -19.72 -2.54 -9.35
N GLN A 213 -20.71 -2.81 -8.50
CA GLN A 213 -21.67 -3.92 -8.70
C GLN A 213 -22.40 -3.84 -10.05
N SER A 214 -22.68 -2.64 -10.56
CA SER A 214 -23.32 -2.43 -11.86
C SER A 214 -22.37 -2.61 -13.06
N LEU A 215 -21.06 -2.65 -12.82
CA LEU A 215 -20.00 -2.79 -13.84
C LEU A 215 -19.50 -4.21 -14.00
N VAL A 216 -19.43 -4.98 -12.91
CA VAL A 216 -18.68 -6.24 -12.87
C VAL A 216 -19.12 -7.26 -13.90
N THR A 217 -20.42 -7.42 -14.13
CA THR A 217 -20.93 -8.38 -15.12
C THR A 217 -20.61 -7.94 -16.54
N LYS A 218 -20.72 -6.63 -16.85
CA LYS A 218 -20.40 -6.07 -18.18
C LYS A 218 -18.90 -6.18 -18.49
N VAL A 219 -18.06 -5.85 -17.51
CA VAL A 219 -16.59 -5.99 -17.62
C VAL A 219 -16.20 -7.46 -17.75
N GLY A 220 -16.77 -8.33 -16.92
CA GLY A 220 -16.53 -9.78 -16.97
C GLY A 220 -16.90 -10.38 -18.33
N SER A 221 -18.06 -10.04 -18.89
CA SER A 221 -18.48 -10.50 -20.22
C SER A 221 -17.52 -10.03 -21.31
N LYS A 222 -17.03 -8.79 -21.23
CA LYS A 222 -16.06 -8.27 -22.21
C LYS A 222 -14.70 -8.96 -22.12
N LEU A 223 -14.29 -9.38 -20.93
CA LEU A 223 -13.07 -10.13 -20.67
C LEU A 223 -13.19 -11.64 -21.02
N GLY A 224 -14.36 -12.06 -21.53
CA GLY A 224 -14.61 -13.45 -21.94
C GLY A 224 -14.80 -14.41 -20.77
N MET A 225 -15.34 -13.93 -19.64
CA MET A 225 -15.61 -14.79 -18.47
C MET A 225 -16.82 -15.70 -18.72
N THR A 226 -16.77 -16.90 -18.11
CA THR A 226 -17.86 -17.87 -18.17
C THR A 226 -19.06 -17.42 -17.33
N GLU A 227 -20.25 -17.93 -17.64
CA GLU A 227 -21.47 -17.61 -16.86
C GLU A 227 -21.32 -17.95 -15.36
N ASP A 228 -20.61 -19.03 -15.03
CA ASP A 228 -20.36 -19.42 -13.64
C ASP A 228 -19.52 -18.38 -12.90
N ILE A 229 -18.48 -17.85 -13.55
CA ILE A 229 -17.65 -16.78 -12.97
C ILE A 229 -18.47 -15.49 -12.84
N LEU A 230 -19.32 -15.16 -13.83
CA LEU A 230 -20.17 -13.97 -13.78
C LEU A 230 -21.14 -14.02 -12.59
N LYS A 231 -21.76 -15.17 -12.32
CA LYS A 231 -22.62 -15.38 -11.15
C LYS A 231 -21.87 -15.17 -9.84
N VAL A 232 -20.68 -15.79 -9.71
CA VAL A 232 -19.83 -15.64 -8.52
C VAL A 232 -19.50 -14.17 -8.25
N ILE A 233 -19.11 -13.41 -9.29
CA ILE A 233 -18.78 -12.00 -9.12
C ILE A 233 -20.03 -11.16 -8.78
N GLU A 234 -21.17 -11.46 -9.38
CA GLU A 234 -22.44 -10.78 -9.10
C GLU A 234 -22.87 -10.93 -7.64
N GLU A 235 -22.69 -12.11 -7.06
CA GLU A 235 -22.95 -12.39 -5.64
C GLU A 235 -21.91 -11.76 -4.71
N ALA A 236 -20.65 -11.66 -5.17
CA ALA A 236 -19.53 -11.15 -4.39
C ALA A 236 -19.46 -9.61 -4.34
N ALA A 237 -19.74 -8.93 -5.46
CA ALA A 237 -19.59 -7.48 -5.60
C ALA A 237 -20.35 -6.64 -4.56
N PRO A 238 -21.54 -7.05 -4.06
CA PRO A 238 -22.20 -6.37 -2.96
C PRO A 238 -21.41 -6.39 -1.64
N LEU A 239 -20.61 -7.42 -1.37
CA LEU A 239 -19.91 -7.56 -0.09
C LEU A 239 -18.46 -7.09 -0.15
N ALA A 240 -17.94 -6.88 -1.36
CA ALA A 240 -16.65 -6.28 -1.62
C ALA A 240 -16.43 -4.97 -0.82
N MET A 241 -15.24 -4.83 -0.23
CA MET A 241 -14.81 -3.68 0.57
C MET A 241 -15.68 -3.34 1.78
N SER A 242 -16.61 -4.22 2.19
CA SER A 242 -17.43 -3.95 3.38
C SER A 242 -16.59 -3.87 4.66
N ASP A 243 -15.43 -4.51 4.69
CA ASP A 243 -14.50 -4.42 5.82
C ASP A 243 -13.93 -3.02 6.04
N LEU A 244 -14.02 -2.09 5.09
CA LEU A 244 -13.55 -0.71 5.28
C LEU A 244 -14.27 0.06 6.39
N SER A 245 -15.48 -0.38 6.77
CA SER A 245 -16.21 0.16 7.92
C SER A 245 -16.05 -0.70 9.20
N SER A 246 -15.25 -1.75 9.16
CA SER A 246 -14.94 -2.55 10.34
C SER A 246 -14.04 -1.77 11.31
N ALA A 247 -14.17 -2.06 12.60
CA ALA A 247 -13.36 -1.41 13.62
C ALA A 247 -11.88 -1.80 13.47
N VAL A 248 -11.59 -3.07 13.15
CA VAL A 248 -10.22 -3.54 12.90
C VAL A 248 -9.59 -2.78 11.74
N VAL A 249 -10.26 -2.64 10.60
CA VAL A 249 -9.66 -1.93 9.43
C VAL A 249 -9.60 -0.42 9.65
N THR A 250 -10.47 0.14 10.48
CA THR A 250 -10.39 1.56 10.85
C THR A 250 -9.10 1.85 11.63
N GLU A 251 -8.70 0.97 12.55
CA GLU A 251 -7.44 1.09 13.29
C GLU A 251 -6.23 0.60 12.47
N PHE A 252 -6.38 -0.52 11.76
CA PHE A 252 -5.34 -1.22 11.01
C PHE A 252 -5.67 -1.24 9.51
N THR A 253 -5.61 -0.06 8.87
CA THR A 253 -6.05 0.18 7.48
C THR A 253 -5.40 -0.72 6.43
N SER A 254 -4.21 -1.22 6.72
CA SER A 254 -3.45 -2.15 5.89
C SER A 254 -4.04 -3.55 5.79
N LEU A 255 -4.93 -3.91 6.71
CA LEU A 255 -5.63 -5.19 6.73
C LEU A 255 -6.93 -5.17 5.92
N ALA A 256 -7.22 -4.04 5.24
CA ALA A 256 -8.28 -3.97 4.26
C ALA A 256 -8.12 -5.08 3.20
N GLY A 257 -9.21 -5.73 2.82
CA GLY A 257 -9.26 -6.93 1.99
C GLY A 257 -8.95 -8.22 2.74
N VAL A 258 -7.94 -8.22 3.63
CA VAL A 258 -7.60 -9.40 4.45
C VAL A 258 -8.71 -9.68 5.46
N MET A 259 -9.15 -8.66 6.20
CA MET A 259 -10.27 -8.79 7.14
C MET A 259 -11.60 -9.03 6.41
N GLY A 260 -11.80 -8.42 5.23
CA GLY A 260 -12.95 -8.70 4.37
C GLY A 260 -13.08 -10.19 4.04
N ARG A 261 -12.00 -10.84 3.60
CA ARG A 261 -11.97 -12.29 3.37
C ARG A 261 -12.26 -13.05 4.66
N HIS A 262 -11.60 -12.69 5.76
CA HIS A 262 -11.75 -13.37 7.05
C HIS A 262 -13.19 -13.35 7.54
N TYR A 263 -13.85 -12.19 7.51
CA TYR A 263 -15.24 -12.04 7.92
C TYR A 263 -16.23 -12.70 6.96
N ALA A 264 -15.97 -12.64 5.65
CA ALA A 264 -16.78 -13.33 4.66
C ALA A 264 -16.80 -14.85 4.89
N LEU A 265 -15.62 -15.45 5.05
CA LEU A 265 -15.48 -16.89 5.29
C LEU A 265 -16.12 -17.33 6.62
N ARG A 266 -15.93 -16.55 7.68
CA ARG A 266 -16.54 -16.80 9.00
C ARG A 266 -18.07 -16.88 8.89
N ASP A 267 -18.66 -16.06 8.03
CA ASP A 267 -20.12 -15.96 7.87
C ASP A 267 -20.69 -16.88 6.77
N GLY A 268 -19.86 -17.75 6.19
CA GLY A 268 -20.29 -18.77 5.23
C GLY A 268 -20.32 -18.32 3.76
N TYR A 269 -19.76 -17.15 3.42
CA TYR A 269 -19.65 -16.70 2.04
C TYR A 269 -18.39 -17.28 1.39
N SER A 270 -18.43 -18.57 1.04
CA SER A 270 -17.29 -19.27 0.44
C SER A 270 -16.96 -18.80 -0.97
N GLU A 271 -17.96 -18.33 -1.71
CA GLU A 271 -17.88 -17.82 -3.07
C GLU A 271 -17.01 -16.56 -3.14
N LEU A 272 -17.07 -15.74 -2.08
CA LEU A 272 -16.25 -14.53 -1.93
C LEU A 272 -14.76 -14.82 -1.81
N GLU A 273 -14.36 -16.03 -1.38
CA GLU A 273 -12.96 -16.39 -1.27
C GLU A 273 -12.24 -16.22 -2.60
N THR A 274 -12.90 -16.60 -3.69
CA THR A 274 -12.35 -16.48 -5.04
C THR A 274 -12.07 -15.03 -5.38
N CYS A 275 -12.95 -14.10 -5.00
CA CYS A 275 -12.79 -12.67 -5.27
C CYS A 275 -11.63 -12.02 -4.52
N PHE A 276 -11.19 -12.57 -3.40
CA PHE A 276 -10.06 -12.06 -2.62
C PHE A 276 -8.70 -12.65 -3.04
N GLN A 277 -8.69 -13.67 -3.90
CA GLN A 277 -7.49 -14.32 -4.44
C GLN A 277 -7.24 -13.93 -5.90
N LYS A 278 -6.09 -14.32 -6.47
CA LYS A 278 -5.74 -14.11 -7.90
C LYS A 278 -6.52 -15.07 -8.79
N THR A 279 -7.84 -14.90 -8.78
CA THR A 279 -8.77 -15.62 -9.64
C THR A 279 -9.33 -14.69 -10.70
N ASP A 280 -10.02 -15.26 -11.68
CA ASP A 280 -10.77 -14.51 -12.67
C ASP A 280 -11.84 -13.61 -12.02
N ALA A 281 -12.54 -14.11 -11.00
CA ALA A 281 -13.56 -13.35 -10.28
C ALA A 281 -12.96 -12.13 -9.55
N GLY A 282 -11.85 -12.33 -8.84
CA GLY A 282 -11.11 -11.25 -8.18
C GLY A 282 -10.54 -10.25 -9.18
N THR A 283 -10.07 -10.73 -10.33
CA THR A 283 -9.51 -9.91 -11.42
C THR A 283 -10.57 -8.96 -12.00
N VAL A 284 -11.74 -9.47 -12.37
CA VAL A 284 -12.82 -8.65 -12.92
C VAL A 284 -13.22 -7.56 -11.94
N LEU A 285 -13.43 -7.92 -10.68
CA LEU A 285 -13.88 -7.02 -9.65
C LEU A 285 -12.83 -5.95 -9.32
N ALA A 286 -11.55 -6.32 -9.30
CA ALA A 286 -10.42 -5.41 -9.16
C ALA A 286 -10.27 -4.45 -10.36
N ILE A 287 -10.55 -4.90 -11.59
CA ILE A 287 -10.59 -4.07 -12.80
C ILE A 287 -11.76 -3.08 -12.71
N SER A 288 -12.96 -3.56 -12.40
CA SER A 288 -14.17 -2.73 -12.29
C SER A 288 -14.03 -1.63 -11.24
N ASP A 289 -13.47 -1.94 -10.07
CA ASP A 289 -13.21 -0.95 -9.02
C ASP A 289 -12.26 0.17 -9.47
N ARG A 290 -11.19 -0.20 -10.18
CA ARG A 290 -10.19 0.74 -10.69
C ARG A 290 -10.75 1.60 -11.80
N LEU A 291 -11.49 1.01 -12.75
CA LEU A 291 -12.17 1.76 -13.81
C LEU A 291 -13.18 2.75 -13.24
N GLU A 292 -14.00 2.32 -12.28
CA GLU A 292 -14.97 3.17 -11.59
C GLU A 292 -14.29 4.38 -10.94
N SER A 293 -13.18 4.14 -10.22
CA SER A 293 -12.45 5.20 -9.54
C SER A 293 -11.76 6.14 -10.52
N LEU A 294 -11.11 5.61 -11.57
CA LEU A 294 -10.41 6.42 -12.56
C LEU A 294 -11.38 7.35 -13.29
N VAL A 295 -12.50 6.82 -13.80
CA VAL A 295 -13.47 7.62 -14.53
C VAL A 295 -14.19 8.59 -13.59
N GLY A 296 -14.65 8.15 -12.42
CA GLY A 296 -15.33 9.02 -11.47
C GLY A 296 -14.46 10.19 -11.02
N LEU A 297 -13.22 9.92 -10.58
CA LEU A 297 -12.29 10.95 -10.13
C LEU A 297 -11.86 11.87 -11.27
N PHE A 298 -11.72 11.34 -12.49
CA PHE A 298 -11.41 12.16 -13.66
C PHE A 298 -12.47 13.24 -13.88
N PHE A 299 -13.74 12.83 -13.99
CA PHE A 299 -14.85 13.74 -14.25
C PHE A 299 -15.25 14.58 -13.02
N ALA A 300 -14.82 14.18 -11.83
CA ALA A 300 -14.90 15.01 -10.64
C ALA A 300 -13.92 16.21 -10.66
N GLY A 301 -12.92 16.20 -11.55
CA GLY A 301 -11.86 17.21 -11.66
C GLY A 301 -10.65 16.90 -10.77
N CYS A 302 -10.45 15.64 -10.40
CA CYS A 302 -9.38 15.19 -9.51
C CYS A 302 -8.11 14.77 -10.26
N GLN A 303 -7.92 15.24 -11.49
CA GLN A 303 -6.81 14.82 -12.33
C GLN A 303 -5.45 15.10 -11.64
N PRO A 304 -4.49 14.16 -11.70
CA PRO A 304 -3.17 14.37 -11.14
C PRO A 304 -2.41 15.43 -11.93
N SER A 305 -1.66 16.28 -11.24
CA SER A 305 -0.69 17.17 -11.85
C SER A 305 0.71 16.53 -11.87
N SER A 306 1.68 17.19 -12.50
CA SER A 306 3.08 16.73 -12.49
C SER A 306 3.66 16.65 -11.07
N ALA A 307 3.19 17.49 -10.15
CA ALA A 307 3.69 17.59 -8.79
C ALA A 307 2.82 16.87 -7.74
N ASN A 308 1.55 16.59 -8.04
CA ASN A 308 0.61 16.09 -7.03
C ASN A 308 -0.40 15.09 -7.59
N ASP A 309 -0.69 14.05 -6.80
CA ASP A 309 -1.69 13.02 -7.09
C ASP A 309 -2.44 12.67 -5.80
N PRO A 310 -3.37 13.55 -5.36
CA PRO A 310 -3.99 13.44 -4.04
C PRO A 310 -4.88 12.20 -3.88
N PHE A 311 -5.41 11.68 -4.98
CA PHE A 311 -6.28 10.49 -5.01
C PHE A 311 -5.57 9.26 -5.57
N GLY A 312 -4.25 9.31 -5.73
CA GLY A 312 -3.43 8.18 -6.22
C GLY A 312 -3.86 7.62 -7.57
N MET A 313 -4.45 8.43 -8.47
CA MET A 313 -4.96 7.99 -9.76
C MET A 313 -3.87 7.35 -10.64
N ARG A 314 -2.61 7.78 -10.52
CA ARG A 314 -1.48 7.13 -11.22
C ARG A 314 -1.25 5.71 -10.72
N ARG A 315 -1.37 5.49 -9.41
CA ARG A 315 -1.24 4.17 -8.78
C ARG A 315 -2.39 3.26 -9.19
N ILE A 316 -3.62 3.79 -9.22
CA ILE A 316 -4.81 3.05 -9.69
C ILE A 316 -4.62 2.61 -11.15
N SER A 317 -4.19 3.54 -12.01
CA SER A 317 -3.92 3.28 -13.43
C SER A 317 -2.84 2.23 -13.63
N TYR A 318 -1.70 2.37 -12.94
CA TYR A 318 -0.62 1.39 -13.00
C TYR A 318 -1.08 0.02 -12.52
N GLY A 319 -1.85 -0.04 -11.44
CA GLY A 319 -2.40 -1.29 -10.92
C GLY A 319 -3.38 -1.97 -11.90
N LEU A 320 -4.18 -1.19 -12.63
CA LEU A 320 -5.06 -1.71 -13.67
C LEU A 320 -4.25 -2.35 -14.82
N VAL A 321 -3.25 -1.63 -15.32
CA VAL A 321 -2.36 -2.13 -16.38
C VAL A 321 -1.61 -3.38 -15.94
N GLN A 322 -1.01 -3.35 -14.76
CA GLN A 322 -0.29 -4.50 -14.20
C GLN A 322 -1.21 -5.72 -14.10
N LEU A 323 -2.45 -5.53 -13.66
CA LEU A 323 -3.41 -6.63 -13.52
C LEU A 323 -3.78 -7.24 -14.89
N LEU A 324 -4.03 -6.41 -15.91
CA LEU A 324 -4.32 -6.88 -17.27
C LEU A 324 -3.13 -7.64 -17.87
N VAL A 325 -1.91 -7.13 -17.68
CA VAL A 325 -0.68 -7.77 -18.15
C VAL A 325 -0.42 -9.09 -17.43
N ASP A 326 -0.50 -9.10 -16.09
CA ASP A 326 -0.23 -10.29 -15.27
C ASP A 326 -1.24 -11.41 -15.53
N THR A 327 -2.47 -11.06 -15.89
CA THR A 327 -3.55 -12.01 -16.20
C THR A 327 -3.66 -12.32 -17.70
N ASN A 328 -2.82 -11.71 -18.54
CA ASN A 328 -2.86 -11.80 -20.00
C ASN A 328 -4.27 -11.57 -20.57
N ARG A 329 -4.95 -10.55 -20.05
CA ARG A 329 -6.31 -10.18 -20.44
C ARG A 329 -6.30 -8.93 -21.32
N ASN A 330 -7.04 -9.00 -22.43
CA ASN A 330 -7.24 -7.86 -23.31
C ASN A 330 -8.59 -7.19 -22.99
N LEU A 331 -8.57 -5.87 -22.83
CA LEU A 331 -9.75 -5.06 -22.61
C LEU A 331 -9.62 -3.80 -23.46
N GLU A 332 -10.57 -3.59 -24.36
CA GLU A 332 -10.59 -2.41 -25.21
C GLU A 332 -10.86 -1.16 -24.35
N LEU A 333 -9.94 -0.20 -24.40
CA LEU A 333 -9.91 0.94 -23.49
C LEU A 333 -11.19 1.78 -23.59
N ARG A 334 -11.58 2.17 -24.81
CA ARG A 334 -12.74 3.03 -25.04
C ARG A 334 -14.01 2.40 -24.46
N TYR A 335 -14.25 1.14 -24.77
CA TYR A 335 -15.38 0.39 -24.25
C TYR A 335 -15.36 0.31 -22.72
N ALA A 336 -14.19 0.07 -22.11
CA ALA A 336 -14.05 0.05 -20.66
C ALA A 336 -14.39 1.40 -20.01
N LEU A 337 -13.96 2.50 -20.63
CA LEU A 337 -14.25 3.86 -20.19
C LEU A 337 -15.73 4.20 -20.35
N GLU A 338 -16.34 3.83 -21.48
CA GLU A 338 -17.78 4.02 -21.74
C GLU A 338 -18.63 3.26 -20.72
N LEU A 339 -18.27 2.00 -20.41
CA LEU A 339 -18.93 1.23 -19.37
C LEU A 339 -18.88 1.94 -18.01
N ALA A 340 -17.67 2.35 -17.59
CA ALA A 340 -17.46 3.02 -16.31
C ALA A 340 -18.11 4.41 -16.25
N ALA A 341 -18.15 5.13 -17.36
CA ALA A 341 -18.82 6.43 -17.49
C ALA A 341 -20.35 6.29 -17.32
N ALA A 342 -20.94 5.25 -17.90
CA ALA A 342 -22.38 5.02 -17.88
C ALA A 342 -22.96 4.81 -16.47
N VAL A 343 -22.13 4.47 -15.47
CA VAL A 343 -22.58 4.29 -14.07
C VAL A 343 -22.26 5.49 -13.19
N GLN A 344 -21.52 6.49 -13.66
CA GLN A 344 -21.13 7.64 -12.83
C GLN A 344 -22.34 8.53 -12.49
N PRO A 345 -22.35 9.17 -11.31
CA PRO A 345 -23.41 10.10 -10.92
C PRO A 345 -23.27 11.47 -11.60
N ILE A 346 -22.12 11.73 -12.23
CA ILE A 346 -21.82 12.97 -12.97
C ILE A 346 -22.04 12.69 -14.45
N LYS A 347 -22.63 13.64 -15.18
CA LYS A 347 -22.80 13.53 -16.63
C LYS A 347 -21.42 13.46 -17.30
N VAL A 348 -21.15 12.34 -17.98
CA VAL A 348 -19.97 12.13 -18.81
C VAL A 348 -20.39 12.24 -20.27
N GLU A 349 -19.86 13.22 -21.00
CA GLU A 349 -20.13 13.36 -22.44
C GLU A 349 -19.16 12.48 -23.22
N SER A 350 -19.67 11.73 -24.20
CA SER A 350 -18.90 10.72 -24.96
C SER A 350 -17.71 11.33 -25.71
N GLU A 351 -17.85 12.54 -26.23
CA GLU A 351 -16.75 13.28 -26.88
C GLU A 351 -15.58 13.57 -25.92
N THR A 352 -15.85 13.68 -24.62
CA THR A 352 -14.82 13.97 -23.60
C THR A 352 -13.95 12.76 -23.29
N ILE A 353 -14.43 11.54 -23.57
CA ILE A 353 -13.69 10.29 -23.33
C ILE A 353 -12.49 10.19 -24.30
N ASP A 354 -12.64 10.69 -25.52
CA ASP A 354 -11.64 10.55 -26.58
C ASP A 354 -10.46 11.50 -26.40
N ASP A 355 -10.77 12.78 -26.20
CA ASP A 355 -9.74 13.81 -26.18
C ASP A 355 -8.99 13.86 -24.84
N ASN A 356 -9.66 13.56 -23.73
CA ASN A 356 -9.09 13.83 -22.40
C ASN A 356 -8.50 12.60 -21.70
N PHE A 357 -8.97 11.38 -22.02
CA PHE A 357 -8.40 10.17 -21.43
C PHE A 357 -7.11 9.75 -22.13
N CYS A 358 -6.95 10.04 -23.42
CA CYS A 358 -5.68 9.93 -24.14
C CYS A 358 -4.60 10.89 -23.58
N LEU A 359 -5.01 12.05 -23.04
CA LEU A 359 -4.13 13.05 -22.43
C LEU A 359 -3.75 12.76 -20.99
N PHE A 360 -4.29 11.70 -20.38
CA PHE A 360 -3.78 11.24 -19.10
C PHE A 360 -2.32 10.84 -19.30
N PRO A 361 -1.38 11.21 -18.41
CA PRO A 361 -0.02 10.66 -18.47
C PRO A 361 -0.02 9.12 -18.38
N CYS A 362 -1.12 8.51 -17.90
CA CYS A 362 -1.36 7.07 -17.97
C CYS A 362 -2.11 6.59 -19.23
N GLY A 363 -2.78 7.45 -20.01
CA GLY A 363 -3.52 7.08 -21.22
C GLY A 363 -2.61 6.44 -22.27
N ILE A 364 -1.43 7.03 -22.50
CA ILE A 364 -0.39 6.45 -23.38
C ILE A 364 0.11 5.08 -22.85
N VAL A 365 0.18 4.91 -21.51
CA VAL A 365 0.64 3.66 -20.88
C VAL A 365 -0.43 2.58 -20.96
N ILE A 366 -1.69 2.94 -20.73
CA ILE A 366 -2.84 2.05 -20.80
C ILE A 366 -3.08 1.62 -22.25
N ASP A 367 -3.06 2.55 -23.19
CA ASP A 367 -3.28 2.29 -24.62
C ASP A 367 -2.17 1.39 -25.21
N ARG A 368 -0.89 1.66 -24.87
CA ARG A 368 0.21 0.75 -25.25
C ARG A 368 0.09 -0.63 -24.59
N ALA A 369 -0.24 -0.73 -23.32
CA ALA A 369 -0.32 -2.03 -22.65
C ALA A 369 -1.51 -2.88 -23.13
N MET A 370 -2.66 -2.23 -23.42
CA MET A 370 -3.84 -2.90 -23.97
C MET A 370 -3.63 -3.29 -25.45
N CYS A 371 -2.89 -2.50 -26.24
CA CYS A 371 -2.51 -2.86 -27.61
C CYS A 371 -1.39 -3.91 -27.71
N ILE A 372 -0.49 -4.03 -26.71
CA ILE A 372 0.60 -5.03 -26.71
C ILE A 372 0.06 -6.46 -26.54
N CYS A 373 -1.18 -6.63 -26.05
CA CYS A 373 -1.84 -7.92 -25.89
C CYS A 373 -2.72 -8.32 -27.10
N ALA A 374 -2.55 -7.69 -28.26
CA ALA A 374 -3.29 -7.95 -29.50
C ALA A 374 -2.47 -8.75 -30.52
#